data_AF-A0A345RL65-F1
#
_entry.id   AF-A0A345RL65-F1
#
_cell.length_a   1.000
_cell.length_b   1.000
_cell.length_c   1.000
_cell.angle_alpha   90.00
_cell.angle_beta   90.00
_cell.angle_gamma   90.00
#
_symmetry.space_group_name_H-M   'P 1'
#
loop_
_entity.id
_entity.type
_entity.pdbx_description
1 polymer ?
#
loop_
_entity_poly.entity_id
_entity_poly.type
_entity_poly.pdbx_seq_one_letter_code
_entity_poly.pdbx_strand_id
1 'polypeptide(L)'
;MTFKRPLTFQAALKKNIKRIFTYWAPISVILGGLGTILGFYTISAYTTAIGRPDLMASAIEAKSALLLWLAVIAFLVAAYFLVLMTTSVLFGLSVSLFNKSPDLQVDVMKLLLLPVLLGIAVLMVTIFRGIEITDSYKLIWVVAYGILTILALQKNPTFRKAINRCATTDSPGKLKNQATRVVFLVMLACILISTVLSTVLPVSLILKSYSGEDTPEALIKLNLISILFASMTLIPVVVFYDSKTDLFKRVSQCLAAAFVILVIIIGASPGGPLTIVYTASSMMNVRD
;
A
#
# COMPACT_ATOMS: atom_id res chain seq x y z
N MET A 1 25.27 14.05 -32.83
CA MET A 1 24.40 13.45 -31.81
C MET A 1 24.23 14.44 -30.67
N THR A 2 23.05 15.07 -30.54
CA THR A 2 22.78 16.04 -29.48
C THR A 2 22.51 15.32 -28.16
N PHE A 3 23.46 15.41 -27.24
CA PHE A 3 23.28 15.00 -25.84
C PHE A 3 22.17 15.88 -25.22
N LYS A 4 20.92 15.41 -25.23
CA LYS A 4 19.85 16.02 -24.44
C LYS A 4 20.19 15.80 -22.97
N ARG A 5 20.58 16.88 -22.27
CA ARG A 5 20.73 16.87 -20.81
C ARG A 5 19.47 16.27 -20.17
N PRO A 6 19.60 15.36 -19.18
CA PRO A 6 18.46 14.84 -18.47
C PRO A 6 17.69 16.01 -17.83
N LEU A 7 16.37 16.04 -18.03
CA LEU A 7 15.51 17.07 -17.45
C LEU A 7 15.57 16.95 -15.92
N THR A 8 15.81 18.06 -15.22
CA THR A 8 15.70 18.10 -13.76
C THR A 8 14.29 17.71 -13.32
N PHE A 9 14.13 17.11 -12.14
CA PHE A 9 12.83 16.64 -11.63
C PHE A 9 11.76 17.75 -11.67
N GLN A 10 12.12 18.98 -11.29
CA GLN A 10 11.22 20.13 -11.36
C GLN A 10 10.78 20.44 -12.80
N ALA A 11 11.69 20.37 -13.78
CA ALA A 11 11.36 20.61 -15.18
C ALA A 11 10.51 19.49 -15.77
N ALA A 12 10.78 18.24 -15.40
CA ALA A 12 9.97 17.08 -15.78
C ALA A 12 8.56 17.14 -15.15
N LEU A 13 8.47 17.48 -13.86
CA LEU A 13 7.21 17.67 -13.15
C LEU A 13 6.40 18.80 -13.78
N LYS A 14 7.00 19.98 -13.99
CA LYS A 14 6.33 21.11 -14.64
C LYS A 14 5.85 20.77 -16.04
N LYS A 15 6.67 20.06 -16.84
CA LYS A 15 6.30 19.61 -18.18
C LYS A 15 5.13 18.63 -18.15
N ASN A 16 5.14 17.65 -17.24
CA ASN A 16 4.08 16.64 -17.15
C ASN A 16 2.79 17.21 -16.53
N ILE A 17 2.88 18.09 -15.53
CA ILE A 17 1.72 18.85 -15.03
C ILE A 17 1.11 19.67 -16.16
N LYS A 18 1.93 20.42 -16.92
CA LYS A 18 1.44 21.17 -18.07
C LYS A 18 0.77 20.26 -19.10
N ARG A 19 1.32 19.06 -19.34
CA ARG A 19 0.73 18.04 -20.22
C ARG A 19 -0.60 17.52 -19.67
N ILE A 20 -0.71 17.23 -18.38
CA ILE A 20 -1.97 16.82 -17.72
C ILE A 20 -3.02 17.91 -17.88
N PHE A 21 -2.68 19.17 -17.62
CA PHE A 21 -3.60 20.30 -17.85
C PHE A 21 -4.00 20.43 -19.32
N THR A 22 -3.06 20.20 -20.26
CA THR A 22 -3.33 20.27 -21.71
C THR A 22 -4.31 19.16 -22.15
N TYR A 23 -4.19 17.96 -21.58
CA TYR A 23 -5.08 16.83 -21.86
C TYR A 23 -6.15 16.62 -20.79
N TRP A 24 -6.45 17.66 -19.99
CA TRP A 24 -7.38 17.52 -18.86
C TRP A 24 -8.77 17.12 -19.32
N ALA A 25 -9.27 17.71 -20.41
CA ALA A 25 -10.58 17.39 -20.96
C ALA A 25 -10.76 15.89 -21.29
N PRO A 26 -9.93 15.26 -22.16
CA PRO A 26 -10.08 13.82 -22.43
C PRO A 26 -9.83 12.94 -21.19
N ILE A 27 -8.92 13.34 -20.29
CA ILE A 27 -8.69 12.63 -19.02
C ILE A 27 -9.95 12.68 -18.14
N SER A 28 -10.60 13.84 -18.03
CA SER A 28 -11.83 14.02 -17.27
C SER A 28 -13.01 13.26 -17.87
N VAL A 29 -13.05 13.09 -19.20
CA VAL A 29 -14.09 12.29 -19.87
C VAL A 29 -13.90 10.81 -19.54
N ILE A 30 -12.67 10.30 -19.60
CA ILE A 30 -12.38 8.89 -19.27
C ILE A 30 -12.63 8.63 -17.78
N LEU A 31 -12.15 9.51 -16.90
CA LEU A 31 -12.41 9.43 -15.45
C LEU A 31 -13.89 9.57 -15.12
N GLY A 32 -14.59 10.48 -15.79
CA GLY A 32 -16.03 10.66 -15.65
C GLY A 32 -16.81 9.43 -16.11
N GLY A 33 -16.41 8.83 -17.25
CA GLY A 33 -17.00 7.58 -17.74
C GLY A 33 -16.77 6.42 -16.78
N LEU A 34 -15.53 6.22 -16.32
CA LEU A 34 -15.19 5.21 -15.30
C LEU A 34 -15.96 5.44 -14.00
N GLY A 35 -16.01 6.68 -13.51
CA GLY A 35 -16.76 7.05 -12.31
C GLY A 35 -18.26 6.85 -12.47
N THR A 36 -18.81 7.06 -13.66
CA THR A 36 -20.21 6.78 -13.98
C THR A 36 -20.47 5.27 -13.97
N ILE A 37 -19.63 4.47 -14.63
CA ILE A 37 -19.74 3.00 -14.64
C ILE A 37 -19.63 2.45 -13.21
N LEU A 38 -18.64 2.90 -12.45
CA LEU A 38 -18.49 2.56 -11.04
C LEU A 38 -19.73 2.96 -10.25
N GLY A 39 -20.20 4.20 -10.40
CA GLY A 39 -21.41 4.71 -9.75
C GLY A 39 -22.63 3.85 -10.02
N PHE A 40 -22.91 3.55 -11.29
CA PHE A 40 -23.98 2.64 -11.70
C PHE A 40 -23.82 1.24 -11.09
N TYR A 41 -22.62 0.67 -11.14
CA TYR A 41 -22.33 -0.63 -10.55
C TYR A 41 -22.59 -0.63 -9.04
N THR A 42 -22.13 0.40 -8.34
CA THR A 42 -22.30 0.55 -6.89
C THR A 42 -23.75 0.78 -6.47
N ILE A 43 -24.52 1.59 -7.21
CA ILE A 43 -25.96 1.79 -6.96
C ILE A 43 -26.71 0.48 -7.24
N SER A 44 -26.42 -0.19 -8.36
CA SER A 44 -27.04 -1.47 -8.72
C SER A 44 -26.74 -2.55 -7.67
N ALA A 45 -25.50 -2.64 -7.22
CA ALA A 45 -25.10 -3.57 -6.17
C ALA A 45 -25.80 -3.25 -4.84
N TYR A 46 -25.96 -1.96 -4.49
CA TYR A 46 -26.68 -1.53 -3.29
C TYR A 46 -28.17 -1.87 -3.36
N THR A 47 -28.87 -1.45 -4.41
CA THR A 47 -30.31 -1.66 -4.57
C THR A 47 -30.66 -3.15 -4.63
N THR A 48 -29.80 -3.95 -5.24
CA THR A 48 -29.91 -5.42 -5.23
C THR A 48 -29.69 -5.98 -3.83
N ALA A 49 -28.69 -5.50 -3.09
CA ALA A 49 -28.40 -5.98 -1.73
C ALA A 49 -29.53 -5.69 -0.73
N ILE A 50 -30.24 -4.56 -0.86
CA ILE A 50 -31.41 -4.24 -0.02
C ILE A 50 -32.72 -4.87 -0.55
N GLY A 51 -32.66 -5.72 -1.58
CA GLY A 51 -33.82 -6.37 -2.17
C GLY A 51 -34.79 -5.41 -2.88
N ARG A 52 -34.34 -4.20 -3.21
CA ARG A 52 -35.13 -3.12 -3.83
C ARG A 52 -34.46 -2.60 -5.11
N PRO A 53 -34.29 -3.42 -6.16
CA PRO A 53 -33.68 -2.99 -7.43
C PRO A 53 -34.51 -1.90 -8.15
N ASP A 54 -35.80 -1.79 -7.82
CA ASP A 54 -36.74 -0.76 -8.27
C ASP A 54 -36.28 0.67 -7.92
N LEU A 55 -35.53 0.85 -6.83
CA LEU A 55 -35.04 2.15 -6.37
C LEU A 55 -33.87 2.70 -7.21
N MET A 56 -33.33 1.90 -8.14
CA MET A 56 -32.18 2.30 -8.97
C MET A 56 -32.52 3.50 -9.86
N ALA A 57 -33.70 3.51 -10.48
CA ALA A 57 -34.13 4.60 -11.36
C ALA A 57 -34.29 5.92 -10.59
N SER A 58 -34.93 5.86 -9.41
CA SER A 58 -35.10 7.02 -8.52
C SER A 58 -33.79 7.56 -7.96
N ALA A 59 -32.81 6.69 -7.71
CA ALA A 59 -31.48 7.11 -7.24
C ALA A 59 -30.68 7.87 -8.32
N ILE A 60 -30.90 7.55 -9.60
CA ILE A 60 -30.24 8.21 -10.73
C ILE A 60 -30.86 9.58 -11.03
N GLU A 61 -32.17 9.74 -10.81
CA GLU A 61 -32.88 11.01 -11.07
C GLU A 61 -32.55 12.12 -10.06
N ALA A 62 -32.10 11.79 -8.86
CA ALA A 62 -31.70 12.75 -7.83
C ALA A 62 -30.32 13.38 -8.12
N LYS A 63 -30.21 14.19 -9.18
CA LYS A 63 -28.96 14.80 -9.68
C LYS A 63 -28.12 15.55 -8.63
N SER A 64 -28.77 16.20 -7.66
CA SER A 64 -28.12 16.95 -6.58
C SER A 64 -27.44 16.03 -5.55
N ALA A 65 -28.12 14.96 -5.16
CA ALA A 65 -27.59 13.97 -4.22
C ALA A 65 -26.45 13.13 -4.84
N LEU A 66 -26.49 12.93 -6.16
CA LEU A 66 -25.48 12.17 -6.89
C LEU A 66 -24.07 12.79 -6.79
N LEU A 67 -23.96 14.11 -6.85
CA LEU A 67 -22.66 14.79 -6.79
C LEU A 67 -22.02 14.67 -5.41
N LEU A 68 -22.82 14.84 -4.35
CA LEU A 68 -22.38 14.67 -2.96
C LEU A 68 -22.00 13.21 -2.68
N TRP A 69 -22.78 12.26 -3.21
CA TRP A 69 -22.49 10.83 -3.12
C TRP A 69 -21.18 10.44 -3.82
N LEU A 70 -20.95 10.96 -5.04
CA LEU A 70 -19.71 10.72 -5.77
C LEU A 70 -18.50 11.33 -5.08
N ALA A 71 -18.66 12.49 -4.43
CA ALA A 71 -17.62 13.10 -3.60
C ALA A 71 -17.25 12.24 -2.38
N VAL A 72 -18.25 11.69 -1.68
CA VAL A 72 -18.04 10.77 -0.53
C VAL A 72 -17.33 9.49 -0.97
N ILE A 73 -17.75 8.89 -2.09
CA ILE A 73 -17.07 7.70 -2.65
C ILE A 73 -15.63 8.03 -3.05
N ALA A 74 -15.40 9.15 -3.74
CA ALA A 74 -14.05 9.55 -4.11
C ALA A 74 -13.16 9.75 -2.88
N PHE A 75 -13.70 10.35 -1.81
CA PHE A 75 -13.00 10.51 -0.53
C PHE A 75 -12.67 9.15 0.11
N LEU A 76 -13.62 8.21 0.15
CA LEU A 76 -13.38 6.86 0.68
C LEU A 76 -12.35 6.09 -0.14
N VAL A 77 -12.43 6.13 -1.47
CA VAL A 77 -11.44 5.49 -2.35
C VAL A 77 -10.05 6.10 -2.15
N ALA A 78 -9.96 7.43 -1.98
CA ALA A 78 -8.70 8.09 -1.66
C ALA A 78 -8.16 7.67 -0.28
N ALA A 79 -9.01 7.56 0.74
CA ALA A 79 -8.61 7.06 2.05
C ALA A 79 -8.12 5.61 1.99
N TYR A 80 -8.83 4.73 1.26
CA TYR A 80 -8.40 3.35 1.01
C TYR A 80 -7.03 3.32 0.30
N PHE A 81 -6.85 4.16 -0.70
CA PHE A 81 -5.56 4.28 -1.40
C PHE A 81 -4.43 4.70 -0.46
N LEU A 82 -4.65 5.68 0.42
CA LEU A 82 -3.65 6.09 1.43
C LEU A 82 -3.32 4.97 2.41
N VAL A 83 -4.33 4.22 2.86
CA VAL A 83 -4.14 3.06 3.73
C VAL A 83 -3.29 2.00 3.03
N LEU A 84 -3.61 1.64 1.79
CA LEU A 84 -2.82 0.68 0.99
C LEU A 84 -1.39 1.15 0.74
N MET A 85 -1.19 2.46 0.56
CA MET A 85 0.13 3.04 0.35
C MET A 85 0.99 3.07 1.61
N THR A 86 0.41 2.97 2.81
CA THR A 86 1.16 3.06 4.07
C THR A 86 2.25 1.99 4.16
N THR A 87 1.93 0.73 3.83
CA THR A 87 2.91 -0.38 3.81
C THR A 87 4.04 -0.09 2.82
N SER A 88 3.67 0.34 1.60
CA SER A 88 4.62 0.70 0.55
C SER A 88 5.55 1.84 0.98
N VAL A 89 5.00 2.90 1.58
CA VAL A 89 5.78 4.05 2.05
C VAL A 89 6.77 3.63 3.13
N LEU A 90 6.33 2.87 4.13
CA LEU A 90 7.21 2.39 5.20
C LEU A 90 8.32 1.47 4.66
N PHE A 91 7.98 0.54 3.76
CA PHE A 91 8.99 -0.31 3.14
C PHE A 91 9.96 0.51 2.28
N GLY A 92 9.47 1.46 1.50
CA GLY A 92 10.29 2.38 0.71
C GLY A 92 11.22 3.22 1.59
N LEU A 93 10.75 3.70 2.75
CA LEU A 93 11.58 4.42 3.73
C LEU A 93 12.72 3.54 4.26
N SER A 94 12.46 2.24 4.52
CA SER A 94 13.49 1.30 4.97
C SER A 94 14.63 1.17 3.96
N VAL A 95 14.32 1.16 2.66
CA VAL A 95 15.33 1.11 1.58
C VAL A 95 15.98 2.48 1.37
N SER A 96 15.23 3.57 1.54
CA SER A 96 15.71 4.95 1.43
C SER A 96 16.78 5.28 2.48
N LEU A 97 16.79 4.61 3.64
CA LEU A 97 17.88 4.71 4.61
C LEU A 97 19.27 4.41 3.99
N PHE A 98 19.30 3.62 2.92
CA PHE A 98 20.53 3.29 2.18
C PHE A 98 20.85 4.28 1.04
N ASN A 99 20.36 5.52 1.10
CA ASN A 99 20.54 6.54 0.05
C ASN A 99 22.01 6.86 -0.29
N LYS A 100 22.95 6.61 0.63
CA LYS A 100 24.39 6.78 0.40
C LYS A 100 25.04 5.62 -0.35
N SER A 101 24.29 4.57 -0.67
CA SER A 101 24.76 3.42 -1.46
C SER A 101 23.74 3.09 -2.55
N PRO A 102 23.50 4.01 -3.51
CA PRO A 102 22.48 3.85 -4.54
C PRO A 102 22.72 2.62 -5.43
N ASP A 103 23.96 2.17 -5.56
CA ASP A 103 24.36 0.95 -6.25
C ASP A 103 23.88 -0.32 -5.55
N LEU A 104 23.77 -0.29 -4.21
CA LEU A 104 23.34 -1.43 -3.39
C LEU A 104 21.86 -1.36 -3.01
N GLN A 105 21.16 -0.25 -3.25
CA GLN A 105 19.76 -0.08 -2.83
C GLN A 105 18.83 -1.13 -3.43
N VAL A 106 19.03 -1.51 -4.70
CA VAL A 106 18.19 -2.53 -5.35
C VAL A 106 18.44 -3.91 -4.73
N ASP A 107 19.69 -4.26 -4.44
CA ASP A 107 20.04 -5.53 -3.83
C ASP A 107 19.54 -5.60 -2.38
N VAL A 108 19.67 -4.51 -1.62
CA VAL A 108 19.14 -4.41 -0.26
C VAL A 108 17.62 -4.49 -0.26
N MET A 109 16.94 -3.81 -1.19
CA MET A 109 15.49 -3.92 -1.35
C MET A 109 15.05 -5.36 -1.60
N LYS A 110 15.70 -6.08 -2.54
CA LYS A 110 15.41 -7.49 -2.82
C LYS A 110 15.67 -8.39 -1.60
N LEU A 111 16.75 -8.10 -0.88
CA LEU A 111 17.13 -8.82 0.32
C LEU A 111 16.15 -8.60 1.48
N LEU A 112 15.63 -7.38 1.64
CA LEU A 112 14.64 -7.02 2.66
C LEU A 112 13.22 -7.47 2.30
N LEU A 113 12.92 -7.67 1.02
CA LEU A 113 11.60 -8.10 0.56
C LEU A 113 11.20 -9.46 1.15
N LEU A 114 12.10 -10.43 1.11
CA LEU A 114 11.84 -11.80 1.62
C LEU A 114 11.43 -11.83 3.10
N PRO A 115 12.18 -11.23 4.04
CA PRO A 115 11.77 -11.22 5.43
C PRO A 115 10.52 -10.37 5.68
N VAL A 116 10.27 -9.30 4.92
CA VAL A 116 9.00 -8.57 5.05
C VAL A 116 7.82 -9.45 4.62
N LEU A 117 7.92 -10.17 3.48
CA LEU A 117 6.90 -11.11 3.04
C LEU A 117 6.66 -12.23 4.06
N LEU A 118 7.72 -12.78 4.64
CA LEU A 118 7.61 -13.82 5.64
C LEU A 118 7.01 -13.28 6.95
N GLY A 119 7.39 -12.07 7.36
CA GLY A 119 6.76 -11.37 8.50
C GLY A 119 5.27 -11.12 8.30
N ILE A 120 4.86 -10.70 7.09
CA ILE A 120 3.44 -10.54 6.72
C ILE A 120 2.72 -11.90 6.81
N ALA A 121 3.28 -12.95 6.21
CA ALA A 121 2.67 -14.28 6.23
C ALA A 121 2.49 -14.82 7.66
N VAL A 122 3.52 -14.71 8.51
CA VAL A 122 3.44 -15.12 9.91
C VAL A 122 2.40 -14.30 10.66
N LEU A 123 2.39 -12.98 10.51
CA LEU A 123 1.40 -12.12 11.16
C LEU A 123 -0.03 -12.51 10.76
N MET A 124 -0.30 -12.69 9.47
CA MET A 124 -1.64 -13.10 9.01
C MET A 124 -2.04 -14.47 9.54
N VAL A 125 -1.13 -15.46 9.51
CA VAL A 125 -1.40 -16.77 10.10
C VAL A 125 -1.72 -16.65 11.59
N THR A 126 -1.02 -15.79 12.35
CA THR A 126 -1.32 -15.59 13.77
C THR A 126 -2.66 -14.88 14.01
N ILE A 127 -3.07 -13.96 13.12
CA ILE A 127 -4.37 -13.27 13.20
C ILE A 127 -5.51 -14.26 12.92
N PHE A 128 -5.40 -15.04 11.84
CA PHE A 128 -6.51 -15.89 11.37
C PHE A 128 -6.60 -17.26 12.03
N ARG A 129 -5.50 -17.85 12.54
CA ARG A 129 -5.56 -19.14 13.24
C ARG A 129 -6.14 -19.07 14.64
N GLY A 130 -6.55 -17.89 15.11
CA GLY A 130 -7.18 -17.74 16.42
C GLY A 130 -6.31 -18.29 17.55
N ILE A 131 -4.98 -18.25 17.41
CA ILE A 131 -4.11 -18.59 18.53
C ILE A 131 -4.44 -17.54 19.59
N GLU A 132 -5.08 -17.96 20.70
CA GLU A 132 -5.54 -17.12 21.82
C GLU A 132 -4.36 -16.56 22.63
N ILE A 133 -3.39 -16.02 21.92
CA ILE A 133 -2.27 -15.27 22.44
C ILE A 133 -2.78 -13.85 22.61
N THR A 134 -2.69 -13.32 23.83
CA THR A 134 -3.02 -11.92 24.13
C THR A 134 -2.29 -11.00 23.15
N ASP A 135 -2.92 -9.91 22.71
CA ASP A 135 -2.36 -9.05 21.66
C ASP A 135 -0.96 -8.51 21.98
N SER A 136 -0.64 -8.34 23.27
CA SER A 136 0.70 -7.99 23.76
C SER A 136 1.76 -9.02 23.37
N TYR A 137 1.45 -10.31 23.45
CA TYR A 137 2.36 -11.39 23.07
C TYR A 137 2.53 -11.48 21.54
N LYS A 138 1.48 -11.21 20.76
CA LYS A 138 1.60 -11.11 19.28
C LYS A 138 2.61 -10.00 18.90
N LEU A 139 2.54 -8.85 19.58
CA LEU A 139 3.49 -7.75 19.38
C LEU A 139 4.91 -8.17 19.75
N ILE A 140 5.11 -8.87 20.87
CA ILE A 140 6.42 -9.40 21.26
C ILE A 140 6.98 -10.33 20.19
N TRP A 141 6.16 -11.23 19.62
CA TRP A 141 6.58 -12.14 18.55
C TRP A 141 7.01 -11.40 17.29
N VAL A 142 6.28 -10.36 16.87
CA VAL A 142 6.65 -9.54 15.71
C VAL A 142 7.96 -8.78 15.96
N VAL A 143 8.14 -8.22 17.16
CA VAL A 143 9.39 -7.54 17.55
C VAL A 143 10.56 -8.51 17.57
N ALA A 144 10.40 -9.69 18.17
CA ALA A 144 11.42 -10.73 18.20
C ALA A 144 11.78 -11.18 16.79
N TYR A 145 10.79 -11.39 15.91
CA TYR A 145 11.00 -11.70 14.50
C TYR A 145 11.80 -10.60 13.78
N GLY A 146 11.46 -9.32 14.01
CA GLY A 146 12.20 -8.18 13.44
C GLY A 146 13.66 -8.16 13.88
N ILE A 147 13.94 -8.37 15.18
CA ILE A 147 15.30 -8.41 15.73
C ILE A 147 16.08 -9.59 15.11
N LEU A 148 15.49 -10.79 15.10
CA LEU A 148 16.11 -11.98 14.51
C LEU A 148 16.40 -11.80 13.02
N THR A 149 15.49 -11.16 12.29
CA THR A 149 15.66 -10.82 10.88
C THR A 149 16.87 -9.92 10.67
N ILE A 150 17.02 -8.86 11.45
CA ILE A 150 18.17 -7.96 11.36
C ILE A 150 19.48 -8.70 11.67
N LEU A 151 19.50 -9.55 12.71
CA LEU A 151 20.65 -10.38 13.05
C LEU A 151 21.01 -11.37 11.94
N ALA A 152 20.01 -11.98 11.30
CA ALA A 152 20.22 -12.87 10.16
C ALA A 152 20.76 -12.12 8.94
N LEU A 153 20.20 -10.95 8.63
CA LEU A 153 20.65 -10.08 7.54
C LEU A 153 22.09 -9.61 7.72
N GLN A 154 22.55 -9.40 8.97
CA GLN A 154 23.96 -9.09 9.24
C GLN A 154 24.92 -10.18 8.82
N LYS A 155 24.49 -11.44 8.59
CA LYS A 155 25.37 -12.48 8.02
C LYS A 155 25.60 -12.28 6.51
N ASN A 156 24.72 -11.54 5.83
CA ASN A 156 24.84 -11.29 4.40
C ASN A 156 25.91 -10.21 4.09
N PRO A 157 26.90 -10.48 3.22
CA PRO A 157 27.97 -9.54 2.92
C PRO A 157 27.48 -8.25 2.24
N THR A 158 26.44 -8.32 1.41
CA THR A 158 25.85 -7.16 0.71
C THR A 158 25.23 -6.19 1.70
N PHE A 159 24.44 -6.70 2.65
CA PHE A 159 23.81 -5.91 3.69
C PHE A 159 24.84 -5.23 4.62
N ARG A 160 25.88 -5.97 5.04
CA ARG A 160 26.97 -5.41 5.83
C ARG A 160 27.69 -4.29 5.11
N LYS A 161 28.00 -4.46 3.81
CA LYS A 161 28.65 -3.43 2.98
C LYS A 161 27.79 -2.17 2.90
N ALA A 162 26.48 -2.34 2.67
CA ALA A 162 25.54 -1.21 2.60
C ALA A 162 25.44 -0.45 3.93
N ILE A 163 25.34 -1.15 5.06
CA ILE A 163 25.36 -0.51 6.39
C ILE A 163 26.67 0.21 6.64
N ASN A 164 27.80 -0.44 6.39
CA ASN A 164 29.11 0.16 6.65
C ASN A 164 29.27 1.46 5.86
N ARG A 165 28.93 1.48 4.57
CA ARG A 165 28.96 2.71 3.77
C ARG A 165 28.04 3.80 4.33
N CYS A 166 26.83 3.46 4.77
CA CYS A 166 25.91 4.46 5.31
C CYS A 166 26.34 5.00 6.69
N ALA A 167 26.92 4.15 7.54
CA ALA A 167 27.35 4.49 8.90
C ALA A 167 28.71 5.19 8.97
N THR A 168 29.67 4.86 8.09
CA THR A 168 31.04 5.41 8.14
C THR A 168 31.16 6.80 7.52
N THR A 169 30.25 7.16 6.60
CA THR A 169 30.38 8.40 5.82
C THR A 169 30.19 9.66 6.66
N ASP A 170 29.51 9.59 7.81
CA ASP A 170 29.17 10.75 8.64
C ASP A 170 30.04 10.93 9.89
N SER A 171 31.00 10.04 10.18
CA SER A 171 31.74 10.09 11.45
C SER A 171 33.13 9.46 11.37
N PRO A 172 34.19 10.26 11.19
CA PRO A 172 35.56 9.79 11.33
C PRO A 172 35.88 9.57 12.82
N GLY A 173 35.70 8.34 13.31
CA GLY A 173 36.05 7.94 14.68
C GLY A 173 35.50 6.56 15.05
N LYS A 174 36.36 5.65 15.53
CA LYS A 174 36.04 4.21 15.72
C LYS A 174 34.87 3.94 16.68
N LEU A 175 34.79 4.70 17.79
CA LEU A 175 33.72 4.60 18.81
C LEU A 175 32.41 5.25 18.34
N LYS A 176 32.49 6.43 17.71
CA LYS A 176 31.33 7.14 17.14
C LYS A 176 30.66 6.31 16.05
N ASN A 177 31.47 5.66 15.20
CA ASN A 177 31.01 4.80 14.11
C ASN A 177 30.21 3.57 14.56
N GLN A 178 30.51 2.99 15.73
CA GLN A 178 29.73 1.87 16.27
C GLN A 178 28.36 2.33 16.78
N ALA A 179 28.28 3.47 17.47
CA ALA A 179 27.02 4.04 17.93
C ALA A 179 26.09 4.39 16.75
N THR A 180 26.61 5.05 15.71
CA THR A 180 25.84 5.39 14.50
C THR A 180 25.30 4.15 13.80
N ARG A 181 26.10 3.07 13.77
CA ARG A 181 25.66 1.78 13.21
C ARG A 181 24.52 1.15 14.01
N VAL A 182 24.59 1.18 15.33
CA VAL A 182 23.51 0.65 16.19
C VAL A 182 22.23 1.47 15.99
N VAL A 183 22.32 2.81 16.01
CA VAL A 183 21.17 3.69 15.76
C VAL A 183 20.53 3.42 14.40
N PHE A 184 21.34 3.27 13.35
CA PHE A 184 20.85 2.94 12.01
C PHE A 184 20.09 1.60 11.99
N LEU A 185 20.63 0.57 12.65
CA LEU A 185 19.99 -0.74 12.74
C LEU A 185 18.69 -0.72 13.54
N VAL A 186 18.64 0.02 14.64
CA VAL A 186 17.42 0.22 15.43
C VAL A 186 16.36 0.93 14.60
N MET A 187 16.73 2.01 13.90
CA MET A 187 15.81 2.73 13.01
C MET A 187 15.27 1.81 11.91
N LEU A 188 16.14 1.03 11.27
CA LEU A 188 15.75 0.06 10.25
C LEU A 188 14.79 -0.99 10.83
N ALA A 189 15.08 -1.54 12.00
CA ALA A 189 14.23 -2.52 12.68
C ALA A 189 12.83 -1.93 12.98
N CYS A 190 12.76 -0.72 13.54
CA CYS A 190 11.51 -0.04 13.83
C CYS A 190 10.67 0.17 12.57
N ILE A 191 11.29 0.60 11.46
CA ILE A 191 10.58 0.82 10.20
C ILE A 191 10.06 -0.51 9.63
N LEU A 192 10.88 -1.57 9.60
CA LEU A 192 10.47 -2.88 9.09
C LEU A 192 9.35 -3.51 9.92
N ILE A 193 9.43 -3.41 11.25
CA ILE A 193 8.36 -3.85 12.15
C ILE A 193 7.08 -3.06 11.85
N SER A 194 7.19 -1.73 11.72
CA SER A 194 6.05 -0.87 11.36
C SER A 194 5.47 -1.23 9.99
N THR A 195 6.31 -1.59 9.00
CA THR A 195 5.86 -2.08 7.70
C THR A 195 5.01 -3.33 7.86
N VAL A 196 5.48 -4.33 8.59
CA VAL A 196 4.74 -5.58 8.80
C VAL A 196 3.44 -5.31 9.56
N LEU A 197 3.47 -4.53 10.65
CA LEU A 197 2.27 -4.17 11.41
C LEU A 197 1.26 -3.35 10.59
N SER A 198 1.73 -2.46 9.72
CA SER A 198 0.84 -1.65 8.88
C SER A 198 -0.03 -2.49 7.95
N THR A 199 0.34 -3.75 7.65
CA THR A 199 -0.48 -4.66 6.84
C THR A 199 -1.79 -5.06 7.50
N VAL A 200 -1.93 -4.87 8.81
CA VAL A 200 -3.21 -5.01 9.52
C VAL A 200 -4.25 -4.04 8.95
N LEU A 201 -3.84 -2.85 8.48
CA LEU A 201 -4.76 -1.86 7.91
C LEU A 201 -5.41 -2.35 6.60
N PRO A 202 -4.68 -2.73 5.53
CA PRO A 202 -5.29 -3.33 4.34
C PRO A 202 -6.16 -4.54 4.67
N VAL A 203 -5.71 -5.41 5.58
CA VAL A 203 -6.45 -6.64 5.91
C VAL A 203 -7.71 -6.35 6.69
N SER A 204 -7.72 -5.33 7.54
CA SER A 204 -8.94 -4.86 8.21
C SER A 204 -9.99 -4.39 7.21
N LEU A 205 -9.59 -3.83 6.06
CA LEU A 205 -10.53 -3.46 5.00
C LEU A 205 -11.15 -4.70 4.34
N ILE A 206 -10.35 -5.74 4.08
CA ILE A 206 -10.83 -7.02 3.53
C ILE A 206 -11.80 -7.69 4.50
N LEU A 207 -11.44 -7.76 5.79
CA LEU A 207 -12.27 -8.34 6.84
C LEU A 207 -13.60 -7.61 7.00
N LYS A 208 -13.60 -6.27 6.98
CA LYS A 208 -14.84 -5.47 7.00
C LYS A 208 -15.71 -5.69 5.76
N SER A 209 -15.13 -6.13 4.66
CA SER A 209 -15.86 -6.43 3.43
C SER A 209 -16.40 -7.85 3.33
N TYR A 210 -15.89 -8.76 4.16
CA TYR A 210 -16.38 -10.12 4.22
C TYR A 210 -17.78 -10.15 4.87
N SER A 211 -18.74 -10.76 4.19
CA SER A 211 -20.13 -10.95 4.66
C SER A 211 -20.55 -12.41 4.71
N GLY A 212 -19.60 -13.34 4.59
CA GLY A 212 -19.87 -14.78 4.66
C GLY A 212 -19.86 -15.31 6.09
N GLU A 213 -20.26 -16.56 6.27
CA GLU A 213 -20.21 -17.23 7.57
C GLU A 213 -18.77 -17.59 7.97
N ASP A 214 -18.48 -17.55 9.27
CA ASP A 214 -17.18 -17.88 9.84
C ASP A 214 -16.99 -19.40 9.94
N THR A 215 -16.83 -20.04 8.78
CA THR A 215 -16.46 -21.45 8.68
C THR A 215 -14.93 -21.61 8.70
N PRO A 216 -14.38 -22.75 9.18
CA PRO A 216 -12.94 -23.00 9.16
C PRO A 216 -12.32 -22.88 7.75
N GLU A 217 -13.07 -23.30 6.73
CA GLU A 217 -12.66 -23.18 5.32
C GLU A 217 -12.62 -21.74 4.84
N ALA A 218 -13.60 -20.92 5.24
CA ALA A 218 -13.62 -19.49 4.93
C ALA A 218 -12.44 -18.76 5.58
N LEU A 219 -12.10 -19.07 6.83
CA LEU A 219 -10.96 -18.48 7.53
C LEU A 219 -9.63 -18.78 6.84
N ILE A 220 -9.44 -20.01 6.34
CA ILE A 220 -8.23 -20.38 5.58
C ILE A 220 -8.16 -19.59 4.26
N LYS A 221 -9.28 -19.51 3.52
CA LYS A 221 -9.35 -18.74 2.27
C LYS A 221 -9.07 -17.25 2.52
N LEU A 222 -9.67 -16.69 3.56
CA LEU A 222 -9.54 -15.28 3.93
C LEU A 222 -8.11 -14.95 4.37
N ASN A 223 -7.45 -15.86 5.10
CA ASN A 223 -6.04 -15.75 5.45
C ASN A 223 -5.15 -15.70 4.18
N LEU A 224 -5.35 -16.63 3.24
CA LEU A 224 -4.55 -16.67 2.00
C LEU A 224 -4.75 -15.41 1.15
N ILE A 225 -5.99 -14.96 0.98
CA ILE A 225 -6.32 -13.71 0.28
C ILE A 225 -5.66 -12.51 0.98
N SER A 226 -5.69 -12.47 2.31
CA SER A 226 -5.08 -11.41 3.10
C SER A 226 -3.56 -11.37 2.94
N ILE A 227 -2.89 -12.54 2.98
CA ILE A 227 -1.44 -12.63 2.72
C ILE A 227 -1.12 -12.13 1.32
N LEU A 228 -1.88 -12.57 0.31
CA LEU A 228 -1.66 -12.18 -1.08
C LEU A 228 -1.82 -10.67 -1.26
N PHE A 229 -2.94 -10.09 -0.80
CA PHE A 229 -3.22 -8.66 -0.98
C PHE A 229 -2.27 -7.79 -0.17
N ALA A 230 -1.95 -8.16 1.08
CA ALA A 230 -0.95 -7.47 1.87
C ALA A 230 0.43 -7.50 1.18
N SER A 231 0.83 -8.64 0.61
CA SER A 231 2.09 -8.77 -0.12
C SER A 231 2.12 -7.93 -1.40
N MET A 232 1.00 -7.85 -2.13
CA MET A 232 0.88 -7.01 -3.32
C MET A 232 1.13 -5.53 -3.02
N THR A 233 0.83 -5.05 -1.81
CA THR A 233 1.11 -3.65 -1.41
C THR A 233 2.59 -3.29 -1.42
N LEU A 234 3.52 -4.25 -1.53
CA LEU A 234 4.97 -3.98 -1.65
C LEU A 234 5.44 -3.74 -3.09
N ILE A 235 4.64 -4.17 -4.09
CA ILE A 235 4.99 -4.07 -5.52
C ILE A 235 5.35 -2.63 -5.96
N PRO A 236 4.65 -1.56 -5.55
CA PRO A 236 4.99 -0.19 -5.96
C PRO A 236 6.44 0.18 -5.62
N VAL A 237 6.94 -0.26 -4.47
CA VAL A 237 8.33 -0.04 -4.03
C VAL A 237 9.31 -0.84 -4.88
N VAL A 238 8.99 -2.11 -5.17
CA VAL A 238 9.81 -2.96 -6.04
C VAL A 238 9.94 -2.30 -7.42
N VAL A 239 8.83 -1.84 -8.00
CA VAL A 239 8.81 -1.12 -9.28
C VAL A 239 9.63 0.16 -9.21
N PHE A 240 9.53 0.92 -8.11
CA PHE A 240 10.29 2.16 -7.93
C PHE A 240 11.81 1.93 -7.92
N TYR A 241 12.28 0.94 -7.17
CA TYR A 241 13.73 0.71 -7.00
C TYR A 241 14.35 -0.11 -8.14
N ASP A 242 13.63 -1.07 -8.74
CA ASP A 242 14.15 -1.87 -9.85
C ASP A 242 14.17 -1.09 -11.18
N SER A 243 13.33 -0.06 -11.30
CA SER A 243 13.29 0.80 -12.49
C SER A 243 14.58 1.62 -12.64
N LYS A 244 15.28 1.44 -13.77
CA LYS A 244 16.50 2.20 -14.14
C LYS A 244 16.22 3.58 -14.76
N THR A 245 14.99 4.08 -14.66
CA THR A 245 14.56 5.32 -15.33
C THR A 245 14.84 6.57 -14.50
N ASP A 246 14.55 7.76 -15.02
CA ASP A 246 14.62 9.02 -14.26
C ASP A 246 13.65 9.02 -13.06
N LEU A 247 14.00 9.76 -12.01
CA LEU A 247 13.23 9.83 -10.76
C LEU A 247 11.73 10.07 -10.99
N PHE A 248 11.38 11.02 -11.87
CA PHE A 248 9.98 11.32 -12.17
C PHE A 248 9.24 10.11 -12.75
N LYS A 249 9.89 9.36 -13.65
CA LYS A 249 9.31 8.18 -14.28
C LYS A 249 9.16 7.04 -13.27
N ARG A 250 10.11 6.87 -12.34
CA ARG A 250 9.99 5.92 -11.22
C ARG A 250 8.80 6.25 -10.31
N VAL A 251 8.64 7.52 -9.92
CA VAL A 251 7.48 7.97 -9.12
C VAL A 251 6.18 7.70 -9.85
N SER A 252 6.11 8.05 -11.15
CA SER A 252 4.92 7.79 -11.96
C SER A 252 4.61 6.30 -12.10
N GLN A 253 5.61 5.44 -12.27
CA GLN A 253 5.44 3.99 -12.34
C GLN A 253 5.00 3.39 -11.00
N CYS A 254 5.54 3.89 -9.89
CA CYS A 254 5.13 3.52 -8.53
C CYS A 254 3.65 3.87 -8.29
N LEU A 255 3.24 5.10 -8.61
CA LEU A 255 1.84 5.53 -8.48
C LEU A 255 0.91 4.72 -9.39
N ALA A 256 1.32 4.44 -10.63
CA ALA A 256 0.53 3.60 -11.54
C ALA A 256 0.38 2.18 -11.00
N ALA A 257 1.45 1.56 -10.50
CA ALA A 257 1.40 0.23 -9.88
C ALA A 257 0.47 0.22 -8.67
N ALA A 258 0.57 1.22 -7.78
CA ALA A 258 -0.30 1.36 -6.63
C ALA A 258 -1.78 1.48 -7.01
N PHE A 259 -2.08 2.25 -8.06
CA PHE A 259 -3.45 2.40 -8.55
C PHE A 259 -3.99 1.07 -9.14
N VAL A 260 -3.18 0.33 -9.90
CA VAL A 260 -3.57 -0.99 -10.41
C VAL A 260 -3.85 -1.95 -9.25
N ILE A 261 -3.01 -1.96 -8.22
CA ILE A 261 -3.21 -2.82 -7.03
C ILE A 261 -4.47 -2.43 -6.27
N LEU A 262 -4.75 -1.13 -6.11
CA LEU A 262 -6.01 -0.66 -5.53
C LEU A 262 -7.23 -1.24 -6.28
N VAL A 263 -7.24 -1.15 -7.61
CA VAL A 263 -8.33 -1.68 -8.44
C VAL A 263 -8.46 -3.19 -8.27
N ILE A 264 -7.35 -3.93 -8.24
CA ILE A 264 -7.35 -5.38 -8.00
C ILE A 264 -7.91 -5.70 -6.62
N ILE A 265 -7.43 -5.03 -5.57
CA ILE A 265 -7.87 -5.30 -4.19
C ILE A 265 -9.36 -4.97 -4.04
N ILE A 266 -9.83 -3.82 -4.53
CA ILE A 266 -11.25 -3.47 -4.44
C ILE A 266 -12.11 -4.45 -5.25
N GLY A 267 -11.69 -4.82 -6.47
CA GLY A 267 -12.46 -5.69 -7.36
C GLY A 267 -12.47 -7.16 -6.94
N ALA A 268 -11.36 -7.67 -6.37
CA ALA A 268 -11.20 -9.06 -5.99
C ALA A 268 -11.47 -9.31 -4.49
N SER A 269 -11.60 -8.27 -3.66
CA SER A 269 -12.01 -8.45 -2.26
C SER A 269 -13.48 -8.89 -2.19
N PRO A 270 -13.80 -9.96 -1.46
CA PRO A 270 -15.18 -10.35 -1.20
C PRO A 270 -15.94 -9.16 -0.58
N GLY A 271 -16.97 -8.67 -1.25
CA GLY A 271 -17.77 -7.54 -0.78
C GLY A 271 -17.07 -6.16 -0.78
N GLY A 272 -15.85 -6.04 -1.29
CA GLY A 272 -15.08 -4.78 -1.29
C GLY A 272 -15.86 -3.57 -1.84
N PRO A 273 -16.49 -3.69 -3.03
CA PRO A 273 -17.32 -2.61 -3.57
C PRO A 273 -18.56 -2.33 -2.71
N LEU A 274 -19.18 -3.36 -2.11
CA LEU A 274 -20.37 -3.24 -1.27
C LEU A 274 -20.08 -2.47 0.03
N THR A 275 -18.92 -2.71 0.65
CA THR A 275 -18.53 -2.02 1.90
C THR A 275 -18.29 -0.54 1.70
N ILE A 276 -17.68 -0.15 0.58
CA ILE A 276 -17.46 1.27 0.26
C ILE A 276 -18.81 1.97 0.13
N VAL A 277 -19.76 1.35 -0.57
CA VAL A 277 -21.10 1.90 -0.77
C VAL A 277 -21.91 1.95 0.51
N TYR A 278 -21.84 0.90 1.31
CA TYR A 278 -22.53 0.81 2.59
C TYR A 278 -21.98 1.79 3.63
N THR A 279 -20.66 2.00 3.64
CA THR A 279 -20.03 3.01 4.51
C THR A 279 -20.42 4.42 4.05
N ALA A 280 -20.43 4.67 2.73
CA ALA A 280 -20.86 5.95 2.18
C ALA A 280 -22.33 6.27 2.52
N SER A 281 -23.23 5.29 2.39
CA SER A 281 -24.66 5.49 2.69
C SER A 281 -24.92 5.74 4.18
N SER A 282 -24.17 5.05 5.06
CA SER A 282 -24.21 5.30 6.51
C SER A 282 -23.68 6.69 6.86
N MET A 283 -22.59 7.15 6.24
CA MET A 283 -22.04 8.50 6.49
C MET A 283 -22.97 9.62 6.01
N MET A 284 -23.83 9.32 5.03
CA MET A 284 -24.78 10.28 4.48
C MET A 284 -26.16 10.22 5.17
N ASN A 285 -26.35 9.38 6.20
CA ASN A 285 -27.64 9.14 6.86
C ASN A 285 -28.78 8.82 5.87
N VAL A 286 -28.48 8.13 4.76
CA VAL A 286 -29.50 7.77 3.73
C VAL A 286 -30.12 6.39 4.03
N ARG A 287 -29.71 5.77 5.13
CA ARG A 287 -30.12 4.41 5.51
C ARG A 287 -31.29 4.38 6.50
N ASP A 288 -31.45 5.45 7.28
CA ASP A 288 -32.55 5.64 8.22
C ASP A 288 -33.64 6.53 7.60
#